data_AF-A0A952FF48-F1
#
_entry.id   AF-A0A952FF48-F1
#
_cell.length_a   1.000
_cell.length_b   1.000
_cell.length_c   1.000
_cell.angle_alpha   90.00
_cell.angle_beta   90.00
_cell.angle_gamma   90.00
#
_symmetry.space_group_name_H-M   'P 1'
#
loop_
_entity.id
_entity.type
_entity.pdbx_description
1 polymer ?
#
loop_
_entity_poly.entity_id
_entity_poly.type
_entity_poly.pdbx_seq_one_letter_code
_entity_poly.pdbx_strand_id
1 'polypeptide(L)'
;MHALMKFLHIAAAVTWLGGAAFMLFALRPALAAGQLAPPQRLPLIVHVMTRFFALVWASIAILLLTGLAMLLAVGMKNAPTGWHLMFGIGLLMFALFGHLYFGPFRRLKLAVSASDWPEGGRRVGQIATLALANLLLGALAIAGVVFLK
;
A
#
# COMPACT_ATOMS: atom_id res chain seq x y z
N MET A 1 -19.85 -14.23 13.08
CA MET A 1 -18.50 -14.40 12.52
C MET A 1 -18.30 -13.67 11.19
N HIS A 2 -19.16 -13.88 10.19
CA HIS A 2 -19.00 -13.31 8.85
C HIS A 2 -18.98 -11.76 8.79
N ALA A 3 -19.83 -11.07 9.56
CA ALA A 3 -19.86 -9.61 9.62
C ALA A 3 -18.54 -9.00 10.17
N LEU A 4 -17.98 -9.62 11.21
CA LEU A 4 -16.70 -9.19 11.79
C LEU A 4 -15.55 -9.34 10.79
N MET A 5 -15.47 -10.47 10.08
CA MET A 5 -14.43 -10.70 9.06
C MET A 5 -14.52 -9.67 7.94
N LYS A 6 -15.72 -9.38 7.44
CA LYS A 6 -15.94 -8.33 6.43
C LYS A 6 -15.56 -6.95 6.94
N PHE A 7 -15.95 -6.60 8.17
CA PHE A 7 -15.60 -5.33 8.79
C PHE A 7 -14.08 -5.15 8.86
N LEU A 8 -13.37 -6.15 9.40
CA LEU A 8 -11.90 -6.12 9.52
C LEU A 8 -11.22 -6.05 8.15
N HIS A 9 -11.71 -6.81 7.17
CA HIS A 9 -11.20 -6.80 5.80
C HIS A 9 -11.33 -5.41 5.17
N ILE A 10 -12.52 -4.81 5.25
CA ILE A 10 -12.78 -3.48 4.69
C ILE A 10 -11.99 -2.41 5.44
N ALA A 11 -11.93 -2.47 6.77
CA ALA A 11 -11.15 -1.52 7.58
C ALA A 11 -9.66 -1.54 7.20
N ALA A 12 -9.08 -2.72 6.99
CA ALA A 12 -7.71 -2.88 6.52
C ALA A 12 -7.51 -2.36 5.09
N ALA A 13 -8.45 -2.64 4.17
CA ALA A 13 -8.43 -2.11 2.81
C ALA A 13 -8.47 -0.57 2.80
N VAL A 14 -9.38 0.04 3.57
CA VAL A 14 -9.52 1.49 3.69
C VAL A 14 -8.25 2.11 4.29
N THR A 15 -7.68 1.51 5.34
CA THR A 15 -6.44 2.00 5.96
C THR A 15 -5.29 2.02 4.95
N TRP A 16 -5.13 0.96 4.16
CA TRP A 16 -4.06 0.88 3.19
C TRP A 16 -4.29 1.78 1.97
N LEU A 17 -5.42 1.63 1.26
CA LEU A 17 -5.69 2.39 0.03
C LEU A 17 -5.89 3.88 0.33
N GLY A 18 -6.65 4.21 1.39
CA GLY A 18 -6.87 5.59 1.82
C GLY A 18 -5.58 6.27 2.25
N GLY A 19 -4.74 5.59 3.02
CA GLY A 19 -3.42 6.10 3.40
C GLY A 19 -2.50 6.29 2.18
N ALA A 20 -2.49 5.36 1.23
CA ALA A 20 -1.70 5.48 0.01
C ALA A 20 -2.16 6.67 -0.85
N ALA A 21 -3.47 6.85 -1.00
CA ALA A 21 -4.05 8.01 -1.69
C ALA A 21 -3.67 9.32 -1.00
N PHE A 22 -3.78 9.40 0.33
CA PHE A 22 -3.36 10.57 1.11
C PHE A 22 -1.87 10.89 0.88
N MET A 23 -1.00 9.88 0.97
CA MET A 23 0.44 10.05 0.76
C MET A 23 0.77 10.60 -0.63
N LEU A 24 0.09 10.10 -1.67
CA LEU A 24 0.34 10.45 -3.06
C LEU A 24 -0.24 11.81 -3.46
N PHE A 25 -1.46 12.11 -3.03
CA PHE A 25 -2.23 13.25 -3.54
C PHE A 25 -2.29 14.44 -2.59
N ALA A 26 -2.03 14.25 -1.30
CA ALA A 26 -2.02 15.35 -0.33
C ALA A 26 -0.60 15.61 0.20
N LEU A 27 0.01 14.61 0.84
CA LEU A 27 1.29 14.81 1.53
C LEU A 27 2.45 15.09 0.56
N ARG A 28 2.62 14.25 -0.47
CA ARG A 28 3.74 14.40 -1.41
C ARG A 28 3.70 15.75 -2.15
N PRO A 29 2.57 16.21 -2.71
CA PRO A 29 2.49 17.54 -3.33
C PRO A 29 2.81 18.68 -2.35
N ALA A 30 2.28 18.62 -1.12
CA ALA A 30 2.57 19.63 -0.09
C ALA A 30 4.08 19.71 0.22
N LEU A 31 4.77 18.58 0.33
CA LEU A 31 6.22 18.53 0.53
C LEU A 31 7.02 18.94 -0.72
N ALA A 32 6.45 18.76 -1.91
CA ALA A 32 7.08 19.14 -3.18
C ALA A 32 6.99 20.65 -3.45
N ALA A 33 6.01 21.36 -2.88
CA ALA A 33 5.77 22.79 -3.06
C ALA A 33 6.88 23.72 -2.51
N GLY A 34 8.06 23.20 -2.19
CA GLY A 34 9.25 23.99 -1.85
C GLY A 34 9.28 24.57 -0.44
N GLN A 35 8.27 24.30 0.41
CA GLN A 35 8.22 24.83 1.78
C GLN A 35 9.32 24.27 2.70
N LEU A 36 9.87 23.09 2.39
CA LEU A 36 10.93 22.44 3.16
C LEU A 36 12.13 22.11 2.27
N ALA A 37 13.32 22.50 2.73
CA ALA A 37 14.57 22.12 2.09
C ALA A 37 14.79 20.60 2.17
N PRO A 38 15.54 19.98 1.23
CA PRO A 38 15.78 18.54 1.22
C PRO A 38 16.25 17.92 2.55
N PRO A 39 17.16 18.57 3.33
CA PRO A 39 17.61 18.06 4.63
C PRO A 39 16.51 17.99 5.70
N GLN A 40 15.42 18.75 5.56
CA GLN A 40 14.27 18.70 6.47
C GLN A 40 13.16 17.80 5.90
N ARG A 41 12.92 17.91 4.59
CA ARG A 41 11.85 17.20 3.88
C ARG A 41 12.06 15.69 3.85
N LEU A 42 13.26 15.23 3.48
CA LEU A 42 13.50 13.79 3.26
C LEU A 42 13.49 12.98 4.57
N PRO A 43 14.06 13.45 5.70
CA PRO A 43 13.85 12.80 6.99
C PRO A 43 12.39 12.74 7.41
N LEU A 44 11.61 13.81 7.19
CA LEU A 44 10.18 13.80 7.50
C LEU A 44 9.44 12.72 6.70
N ILE A 45 9.72 12.61 5.40
CA ILE A 45 9.16 11.56 4.54
C ILE A 45 9.50 10.18 5.12
N VAL A 46 10.77 9.92 5.44
CA VAL A 46 11.19 8.63 6.03
C VAL A 46 10.41 8.33 7.31
N HIS A 47 10.26 9.31 8.20
CA HIS A 47 9.55 9.13 9.47
C HIS A 47 8.05 8.85 9.30
N VAL A 48 7.39 9.54 8.37
CA VAL A 48 5.97 9.32 8.06
C VAL A 48 5.80 7.94 7.41
N MET A 49 6.61 7.63 6.40
CA MET A 49 6.55 6.36 5.69
C MET A 49 6.84 5.16 6.60
N THR A 50 7.76 5.29 7.55
CA THR A 50 8.05 4.21 8.53
C THR A 50 6.81 3.84 9.32
N ARG A 51 6.08 4.84 9.83
CA ARG A 51 4.84 4.63 10.61
C ARG A 51 3.72 4.08 9.74
N PHE A 52 3.54 4.67 8.56
CA PHE A 52 2.51 4.21 7.63
C PHE A 52 2.76 2.77 7.18
N PHE A 53 4.00 2.39 6.87
CA PHE A 53 4.31 1.03 6.44
C PHE A 53 4.11 -0.02 7.53
N ALA A 54 4.25 0.33 8.81
CA ALA A 54 3.84 -0.56 9.90
C ALA A 54 2.33 -0.85 9.86
N LEU A 55 1.51 0.18 9.61
CA LEU A 55 0.06 0.01 9.43
C LEU A 55 -0.28 -0.79 8.16
N VAL A 56 0.48 -0.62 7.09
CA VAL A 56 0.30 -1.40 5.85
C VAL A 56 0.61 -2.88 6.07
N TRP A 57 1.71 -3.21 6.77
CA TRP A 57 2.01 -4.60 7.13
C TRP A 57 0.90 -5.24 7.97
N ALA A 58 0.36 -4.51 8.97
CA ALA A 58 -0.77 -4.98 9.75
C ALA A 58 -2.03 -5.17 8.88
N SER A 59 -2.29 -4.22 7.97
CA SER A 59 -3.43 -4.28 7.04
C SER A 59 -3.33 -5.48 6.09
N ILE A 60 -2.13 -5.74 5.53
CA ILE A 60 -1.88 -6.91 4.68
C ILE A 60 -2.18 -8.21 5.43
N ALA A 61 -1.69 -8.34 6.67
CA ALA A 61 -1.94 -9.52 7.49
C ALA A 61 -3.44 -9.73 7.72
N ILE A 62 -4.17 -8.67 8.10
CA ILE A 62 -5.63 -8.72 8.30
C ILE A 62 -6.35 -9.09 7.00
N LEU A 63 -5.99 -8.49 5.87
CA LEU A 63 -6.59 -8.76 4.56
C LEU A 63 -6.41 -10.21 4.13
N LEU A 64 -5.20 -10.76 4.26
CA LEU A 64 -4.91 -12.14 3.90
C LEU A 64 -5.65 -13.12 4.81
N LEU A 65 -5.63 -12.92 6.12
CA LEU A 65 -6.30 -13.80 7.08
C LEU A 65 -7.82 -13.79 6.87
N THR A 66 -8.42 -12.61 6.81
CA THR A 66 -9.88 -12.48 6.64
C THR A 66 -10.33 -12.90 5.25
N GLY A 67 -9.58 -12.54 4.20
CA GLY A 67 -9.87 -12.89 2.82
C GLY A 67 -9.80 -14.39 2.57
N LEU A 68 -8.73 -15.05 3.04
CA LEU A 68 -8.61 -16.51 2.94
C LEU A 68 -9.68 -17.23 3.75
N ALA A 69 -9.97 -16.79 4.98
CA ALA A 69 -11.03 -17.39 5.79
C ALA A 69 -12.40 -17.33 5.10
N MET A 70 -12.76 -16.19 4.49
CA MET A 70 -14.01 -16.05 3.74
C MET A 70 -14.02 -16.88 2.45
N LEU A 71 -12.90 -16.91 1.71
CA LEU A 71 -12.78 -17.67 0.47
C LEU A 71 -12.86 -19.18 0.71
N LEU A 72 -12.17 -19.69 1.74
CA LEU A 72 -12.19 -21.12 2.10
C LEU A 72 -13.55 -21.57 2.63
N ALA A 73 -14.29 -20.69 3.33
CA ALA A 73 -15.63 -21.02 3.82
C ALA A 73 -16.65 -21.23 2.68
N VAL A 74 -16.49 -20.53 1.55
CA VAL A 74 -17.32 -20.72 0.34
C VAL A 74 -16.78 -21.83 -0.55
N GLY A 75 -15.46 -22.02 -0.53
CA GLY A 75 -14.73 -22.96 -1.36
C GLY A 75 -14.35 -22.38 -2.73
N MET A 76 -13.13 -22.70 -3.19
CA MET A 76 -12.56 -22.15 -4.43
C MET A 76 -13.38 -22.42 -5.69
N LYS A 77 -14.23 -23.45 -5.70
CA LYS A 77 -15.08 -23.79 -6.85
C LYS A 77 -16.36 -22.94 -6.91
N ASN A 78 -16.86 -22.50 -5.76
CA ASN A 78 -18.14 -21.82 -5.64
C ASN A 78 -18.00 -20.31 -5.46
N ALA A 79 -16.76 -19.81 -5.32
CA ALA A 79 -16.51 -18.40 -5.13
C ALA A 79 -16.72 -17.62 -6.45
N PRO A 80 -17.29 -16.40 -6.37
CA PRO A 80 -17.36 -15.45 -7.47
C PRO A 80 -16.05 -15.27 -8.24
N THR A 81 -16.14 -15.00 -9.54
CA THR A 81 -14.96 -14.70 -10.36
C THR A 81 -14.23 -13.47 -9.82
N GLY A 82 -14.99 -12.47 -9.37
CA GLY A 82 -14.44 -11.27 -8.73
C GLY A 82 -13.60 -11.55 -7.48
N TRP A 83 -13.90 -12.61 -6.72
CA TRP A 83 -13.11 -12.97 -5.53
C TRP A 83 -11.75 -13.55 -5.91
N HIS A 84 -11.70 -14.40 -6.93
CA HIS A 84 -10.44 -14.92 -7.46
C HIS A 84 -9.57 -13.81 -8.04
N LEU A 85 -10.18 -12.87 -8.77
CA LEU A 85 -9.48 -11.71 -9.31
C LEU A 85 -8.94 -10.82 -8.18
N MET A 86 -9.77 -10.51 -7.17
CA MET A 86 -9.34 -9.76 -5.98
C MET A 86 -8.17 -10.44 -5.28
N PHE A 87 -8.22 -11.76 -5.10
CA PHE A 87 -7.15 -12.51 -4.46
C PHE A 87 -5.84 -12.43 -5.26
N GLY A 88 -5.91 -12.66 -6.58
CA GLY A 88 -4.74 -12.55 -7.46
C GLY A 88 -4.12 -11.14 -7.46
N ILE A 89 -4.96 -10.10 -7.56
CA ILE A 89 -4.50 -8.71 -7.48
C ILE A 89 -3.92 -8.41 -6.10
N GLY A 90 -4.54 -8.88 -5.02
CA GLY A 90 -4.04 -8.71 -3.66
C GLY A 90 -2.65 -9.31 -3.45
N LEU A 91 -2.38 -10.49 -4.01
CA LEU A 91 -1.04 -11.11 -3.98
C LEU A 91 -0.02 -10.29 -4.78
N LEU A 92 -0.41 -9.77 -5.95
CA LEU A 92 0.45 -8.89 -6.75
C LEU A 92 0.78 -7.59 -5.99
N MET A 93 -0.23 -6.97 -5.39
CA MET A 93 -0.05 -5.78 -4.55
C MET A 93 0.88 -6.04 -3.36
N PHE A 94 0.70 -7.18 -2.70
CA PHE A 94 1.59 -7.61 -1.63
C PHE A 94 3.05 -7.73 -2.10
N ALA A 95 3.29 -8.37 -3.25
CA ALA A 95 4.62 -8.50 -3.82
C ALA A 95 5.23 -7.15 -4.20
N LEU A 96 4.44 -6.25 -4.81
CA LEU A 96 4.88 -4.89 -5.15
C LEU A 96 5.23 -4.07 -3.91
N PHE A 97 4.41 -4.15 -2.86
CA PHE A 97 4.70 -3.49 -1.59
C PHE A 97 5.95 -4.06 -0.93
N GLY A 98 6.13 -5.39 -0.93
CA GLY A 98 7.36 -6.03 -0.45
C GLY A 98 8.59 -5.54 -1.20
N HIS A 99 8.55 -5.49 -2.53
CA HIS A 99 9.63 -4.94 -3.35
C HIS A 99 9.93 -3.47 -3.00
N LEU A 100 8.88 -2.65 -2.87
CA LEU A 100 8.97 -1.24 -2.47
C LEU A 100 9.64 -1.08 -1.09
N TYR A 101 9.20 -1.87 -0.10
CA TYR A 101 9.66 -1.79 1.28
C TYR A 101 11.13 -2.22 1.43
N PHE A 102 11.50 -3.38 0.88
CA PHE A 102 12.84 -3.94 1.06
C PHE A 102 13.89 -3.32 0.12
N GLY A 103 13.47 -2.78 -1.03
CA GLY A 103 14.36 -2.14 -1.99
C GLY A 103 14.38 -0.61 -1.84
N PRO A 104 13.51 0.13 -2.55
CA PRO A 104 13.51 1.60 -2.57
C PRO A 104 13.46 2.27 -1.20
N PHE A 105 12.62 1.79 -0.28
CA PHE A 105 12.49 2.41 1.04
C PHE A 105 13.74 2.20 1.91
N ARG A 106 14.36 1.02 1.86
CA ARG A 106 15.66 0.80 2.50
C ARG A 106 16.72 1.75 1.94
N ARG A 107 16.80 1.89 0.62
CA ARG A 107 17.76 2.79 -0.05
C ARG A 107 17.50 4.27 0.27
N LEU A 108 16.23 4.67 0.40
CA LEU A 108 15.86 6.01 0.86
C LEU A 108 16.43 6.29 2.26
N LYS A 109 16.22 5.36 3.22
CA LYS A 109 16.76 5.52 4.58
C LYS A 109 18.28 5.68 4.59
N LEU A 110 18.98 4.86 3.79
CA LEU A 110 20.44 4.94 3.66
C LEU A 110 20.89 6.29 3.08
N ALA A 111 20.25 6.75 2.01
CA ALA A 111 20.57 8.05 1.40
C ALA A 111 20.35 9.21 2.39
N VAL A 112 19.24 9.18 3.14
CA VAL A 112 18.97 10.19 4.19
C VAL A 112 20.01 10.14 5.30
N SER A 113 20.44 8.96 5.76
CA SER A 113 21.50 8.86 6.77
C SER A 113 22.86 9.34 6.28
N ALA A 114 23.13 9.19 4.99
CA ALA A 114 24.37 9.65 4.35
C ALA A 114 24.30 11.12 3.89
N SER A 115 23.19 11.82 4.15
CA SER A 115 22.91 13.16 3.60
C SER A 115 22.98 13.25 2.07
N ASP A 116 22.76 12.13 1.36
CA ASP A 116 22.68 12.07 -0.09
C ASP A 116 21.26 12.45 -0.56
N TRP A 117 21.02 13.76 -0.63
CA TRP A 117 19.72 14.32 -0.99
C TRP A 117 19.29 14.04 -2.44
N PRO A 118 20.19 14.06 -3.45
CA PRO A 118 19.85 13.66 -4.80
C PRO A 118 19.33 12.21 -4.87
N GLU A 119 20.02 11.26 -4.25
CA GLU A 119 19.57 9.86 -4.22
C GLU A 119 18.27 9.71 -3.43
N GLY A 120 18.15 10.40 -2.30
CA GLY A 120 16.91 10.40 -1.50
C GLY A 120 15.71 10.87 -2.32
N GLY A 121 15.84 11.97 -3.06
CA GLY A 121 14.81 12.46 -3.97
C GLY A 121 14.42 11.45 -5.05
N ARG A 122 15.41 10.79 -5.66
CA ARG A 122 15.17 9.74 -6.67
C ARG A 122 14.38 8.56 -6.09
N ARG A 123 14.72 8.11 -4.88
CA ARG A 123 14.02 6.99 -4.22
C ARG A 123 12.61 7.35 -3.80
N VAL A 124 12.35 8.59 -3.36
CA VAL A 124 10.98 9.08 -3.11
C VAL A 124 10.15 9.03 -4.39
N GLY A 125 10.71 9.43 -5.54
CA GLY A 125 10.04 9.31 -6.84
C GLY A 125 9.69 7.85 -7.19
N GLN A 126 10.67 6.94 -7.07
CA GLN A 126 10.46 5.51 -7.34
C GLN A 126 9.36 4.90 -6.44
N ILE A 127 9.38 5.23 -5.15
CA ILE A 127 8.37 4.82 -4.19
C ILE A 127 6.98 5.32 -4.61
N ALA A 128 6.86 6.58 -5.03
CA ALA A 128 5.58 7.16 -5.44
C ALA A 128 5.00 6.44 -6.67
N THR A 129 5.84 6.10 -7.66
CA THR A 129 5.39 5.32 -8.83
C THR A 129 4.86 3.95 -8.44
N LEU A 130 5.58 3.22 -7.59
CA LEU A 130 5.15 1.90 -7.13
C LEU A 130 3.88 1.99 -6.27
N ALA A 131 3.78 3.00 -5.40
CA ALA A 131 2.59 3.23 -4.59
C ALA A 131 1.37 3.59 -5.45
N LEU A 132 1.54 4.37 -6.52
CA LEU A 132 0.47 4.69 -7.46
C LEU A 132 0.00 3.44 -8.21
N ALA A 133 0.93 2.63 -8.72
CA ALA A 133 0.58 1.36 -9.35
C ALA A 133 -0.20 0.45 -8.39
N ASN A 134 0.25 0.37 -7.12
CA ASN A 134 -0.44 -0.41 -6.09
C ASN A 134 -1.85 0.15 -5.78
N LEU A 135 -2.03 1.46 -5.77
CA LEU A 135 -3.32 2.10 -5.55
C LEU A 135 -4.30 1.80 -6.71
N LEU A 136 -3.82 1.87 -7.96
CA LEU A 136 -4.62 1.53 -9.15
C LEU A 136 -5.04 0.06 -9.13
N LEU A 137 -4.12 -0.85 -8.79
CA LEU A 137 -4.42 -2.26 -8.59
C LEU A 137 -5.49 -2.46 -7.50
N GLY A 138 -5.40 -1.75 -6.39
CA GLY A 138 -6.42 -1.78 -5.34
C GLY A 138 -7.80 -1.34 -5.84
N ALA A 139 -7.86 -0.28 -6.63
CA ALA A 139 -9.10 0.15 -7.27
C ALA A 139 -9.66 -0.90 -8.25
N LEU A 140 -8.80 -1.55 -9.03
CA LEU A 140 -9.18 -2.66 -9.93
C LEU A 140 -9.68 -3.88 -9.16
N ALA A 141 -9.09 -4.20 -7.99
CA ALA A 141 -9.57 -5.28 -7.13
C ALA A 141 -10.98 -5.01 -6.61
N ILE A 142 -11.25 -3.77 -6.16
CA ILE A 142 -12.60 -3.35 -5.72
C ILE A 142 -13.58 -3.44 -6.90
N ALA A 143 -13.21 -2.89 -8.06
CA ALA A 143 -14.04 -2.96 -9.27
C ALA A 143 -14.33 -4.43 -9.66
N GLY A 144 -13.33 -5.31 -9.58
CA GLY A 144 -13.48 -6.74 -9.84
C GLY A 144 -14.54 -7.39 -8.96
N VAL A 145 -14.53 -7.13 -7.65
CA VAL A 145 -15.55 -7.69 -6.74
C VAL A 145 -16.95 -7.10 -6.98
N VAL A 146 -17.02 -5.81 -7.34
CA VAL A 146 -18.31 -5.12 -7.52
C VAL A 146 -18.98 -5.50 -8.84
N PHE A 147 -18.20 -5.59 -9.93
CA PHE A 147 -18.75 -5.76 -11.27
C PHE A 147 -18.68 -7.20 -11.80
N LEU A 148 -17.80 -8.06 -11.26
CA LEU A 148 -17.66 -9.45 -11.68
C LEU A 148 -18.22 -10.37 -10.58
N LYS A 149 -19.38 -10.97 -10.87
CA LYS A 149 -20.03 -11.95 -10.00
C LYS A 149 -19.30 -13.29 -9.92
#